data_AF-A0A1Q3LVG7-F1
#
_entry.id   AF-A0A1Q3LVG7-F1
#
_cell.length_a   1.000
_cell.length_b   1.000
_cell.length_c   1.000
_cell.angle_alpha   90.00
_cell.angle_beta   90.00
_cell.angle_gamma   90.00
#
_symmetry.space_group_name_H-M   'P 1'
#
loop_
_entity.id
_entity.type
_entity.pdbx_description
1 polymer ?
#
loop_
_entity_poly.entity_id
_entity_poly.type
_entity_poly.pdbx_seq_one_letter_code
_entity_poly.pdbx_strand_id
1 'polypeptide(L)' 'MKELKLFMESLPTKDYKRIKDEIIEGCYISENVWNNWLCGRTRVPDLAKPVINRIAKKQIYKESEMSINQ' A
#
# COMPACT_ATOMS: atom_id res chain seq x y z
N MET A 1 -10.94 3.74 -9.25
CA MET A 1 -9.97 4.31 -8.29
C MET A 1 -9.25 3.16 -7.59
N LYS A 2 -7.92 3.20 -7.38
CA LYS A 2 -7.19 2.09 -6.74
C LYS A 2 -7.48 2.02 -5.23
N GLU A 3 -7.63 0.81 -4.67
CA GLU A 3 -8.05 0.58 -3.27
C GLU A 3 -7.13 1.25 -2.24
N LEU A 4 -5.82 1.21 -2.47
CA LEU A 4 -4.83 1.88 -1.62
C LEU A 4 -5.03 3.39 -1.58
N LYS A 5 -5.33 4.02 -2.73
CA LYS A 5 -5.57 5.47 -2.79
C LYS A 5 -6.82 5.85 -1.99
N LEU A 6 -7.91 5.12 -2.18
CA LEU A 6 -9.16 5.33 -1.43
C LEU A 6 -8.96 5.19 0.07
N PHE A 7 -8.20 4.18 0.50
CA PHE A 7 -7.85 4.02 1.90
C PHE A 7 -7.05 5.21 2.42
N MET A 8 -5.97 5.59 1.73
CA MET A 8 -5.11 6.67 2.18
C MET A 8 -5.86 8.01 2.24
N GLU A 9 -6.71 8.32 1.27
CA GLU A 9 -7.53 9.54 1.26
C GLU A 9 -8.60 9.56 2.36
N SER A 10 -8.95 8.41 2.93
CA SER A 10 -9.88 8.32 4.07
C SER A 10 -9.23 8.60 5.43
N LEU A 11 -7.90 8.68 5.49
CA LEU A 11 -7.17 8.88 6.75
C LEU A 11 -7.10 10.36 7.13
N PRO A 12 -7.14 10.69 8.44
CA PRO A 12 -6.71 12.00 8.93
C PRO A 12 -5.27 12.30 8.51
N THR A 13 -4.94 13.57 8.25
CA THR A 13 -3.61 13.99 7.76
C THR A 13 -2.44 13.46 8.59
N LYS A 14 -2.59 13.38 9.92
CA LYS A 14 -1.55 12.84 10.82
C LYS A 14 -1.33 11.34 10.60
N ASP A 15 -2.41 10.57 10.43
CA ASP A 15 -2.33 9.15 10.17
C ASP A 15 -1.87 8.85 8.74
N TYR A 16 -2.25 9.69 7.77
CA TYR A 16 -1.75 9.60 6.40
C TYR A 16 -0.23 9.60 6.39
N LYS A 17 0.40 10.62 7.00
CA LYS A 17 1.86 10.75 7.00
C LYS A 17 2.51 9.55 7.68
N ARG A 18 2.03 9.20 8.88
CA ARG A 18 2.56 8.07 9.65
C ARG A 18 2.47 6.75 8.88
N ILE A 19 1.30 6.43 8.32
CA ILE A 19 1.08 5.18 7.58
C ILE A 19 1.87 5.16 6.27
N LYS A 20 1.98 6.30 5.56
CA LYS A 20 2.85 6.41 4.38
C LYS A 20 4.28 6.06 4.75
N ASP A 21 4.82 6.68 5.79
CA ASP A 21 6.22 6.50 6.20
C ASP A 21 6.47 5.04 6.62
N GLU A 22 5.56 4.43 7.40
CA GLU A 22 5.62 3.02 7.79
C GLU A 22 5.59 2.08 6.56
N ILE A 23 4.75 2.35 5.55
CA ILE A 23 4.70 1.52 4.33
C ILE A 23 5.98 1.66 3.50
N ILE A 24 6.49 2.89 3.35
CA ILE A 24 7.71 3.16 2.59
C ILE A 24 8.90 2.41 3.19
N GLU A 25 9.05 2.50 4.52
CA GLU A 25 10.10 1.79 5.25
C GLU A 25 9.88 0.27 5.22
N GLY A 26 8.67 -0.19 5.54
CA GLY A 26 8.35 -1.62 5.61
C GLY A 26 8.43 -2.35 4.26
N CYS A 27 8.27 -1.65 3.15
CA CYS A 27 8.41 -2.19 1.80
C CYS A 27 9.77 -1.90 1.16
N TYR A 28 10.66 -1.16 1.83
CA TYR A 28 11.96 -0.73 1.31
C TYR A 28 11.87 -0.04 -0.07
N ILE A 29 10.92 0.90 -0.21
CA ILE A 29 10.68 1.63 -1.46
C ILE A 29 11.03 3.12 -1.31
N SER A 30 11.12 3.83 -2.43
CA SER A 30 11.23 5.30 -2.43
C SER A 30 9.86 5.98 -2.49
N GLU A 31 9.82 7.27 -2.14
CA GLU A 31 8.62 8.10 -2.31
C GLU A 31 8.08 8.10 -3.76
N ASN A 32 8.97 8.00 -4.74
CA ASN A 32 8.57 7.96 -6.14
C ASN A 32 7.80 6.67 -6.47
N VAL A 33 8.25 5.52 -5.94
CA VAL A 33 7.55 4.23 -6.10
C VAL A 33 6.19 4.30 -5.40
N TRP A 34 6.15 4.84 -4.18
CA TRP A 34 4.90 5.07 -3.45
C TRP A 34 3.90 5.92 -4.25
N ASN A 35 4.34 7.06 -4.80
CA ASN A 35 3.50 7.93 -5.62
C ASN A 35 3.01 7.21 -6.89
N ASN A 36 3.85 6.38 -7.53
CA ASN A 36 3.45 5.58 -8.67
C ASN A 36 2.40 4.52 -8.31
N TRP A 37 2.47 3.93 -7.12
CA TRP A 37 1.44 3.01 -6.61
C TRP A 37 0.10 3.74 -6.37
N LEU A 38 0.13 4.89 -5.69
CA LEU A 38 -1.07 5.69 -5.39
C LEU A 38 -1.74 6.22 -6.66
N CYS A 39 -0.98 6.81 -7.57
CA CYS A 39 -1.47 7.30 -8.87
C CYS A 39 -1.83 6.16 -9.82
N GLY A 40 -1.42 4.94 -9.48
CA GLY A 40 -1.74 3.75 -10.22
C GLY A 40 -0.94 3.52 -11.50
N ARG A 41 0.17 4.22 -11.67
CA ARG A 41 1.11 4.07 -12.78
C ARG A 41 1.81 2.71 -12.78
N THR A 42 2.04 2.15 -11.59
CA THR A 42 2.62 0.81 -11.41
C THR A 42 1.72 -0.04 -10.52
N ARG A 43 1.88 -1.37 -10.63
CA ARG A 43 1.19 -2.34 -9.77
C ARG A 43 1.96 -2.50 -8.46
N VAL A 44 1.24 -2.63 -7.35
CA VAL A 44 1.84 -3.02 -6.07
C VAL A 44 2.25 -4.50 -6.15
N PRO A 45 3.52 -4.86 -5.92
CA PRO A 45 3.98 -6.25 -5.93
C PRO A 45 3.25 -7.10 -4.90
N ASP A 46 3.06 -8.38 -5.19
CA ASP A 46 2.31 -9.29 -4.32
C ASP A 46 2.97 -9.44 -2.93
N LEU A 47 4.30 -9.35 -2.86
CA LEU A 47 5.07 -9.34 -1.60
C LEU A 47 4.81 -8.09 -0.74
N ALA A 48 4.45 -6.96 -1.34
CA ALA A 48 4.20 -5.71 -0.61
C ALA A 48 2.76 -5.64 -0.07
N LYS A 49 1.80 -6.28 -0.74
CA LYS A 49 0.38 -6.31 -0.33
C LYS A 49 0.13 -6.77 1.12
N PRO A 50 0.71 -7.88 1.61
CA PRO A 50 0.51 -8.31 3.00
C PRO A 50 1.14 -7.34 4.00
N VAL A 51 2.29 -6.73 3.65
CA VAL A 51 2.94 -5.70 4.48
C VAL A 51 2.04 -4.47 4.61
N ILE A 52 1.47 -4.01 3.49
CA ILE A 52 0.53 -2.89 3.46
C ILE A 52 -0.72 -3.20 4.29
N ASN A 53 -1.34 -4.38 4.11
CA ASN A 53 -2.52 -4.78 4.90
C ASN A 53 -2.23 -4.78 6.41
N ARG A 54 -1.06 -5.29 6.80
CA ARG A 54 -0.62 -5.34 8.19
C ARG A 54 -0.45 -3.94 8.78
N ILE A 55 0.23 -3.04 8.07
CA ILE A 55 0.48 -1.65 8.51
C ILE A 55 -0.83 -0.85 8.56
N ALA A 56 -1.65 -0.98 7.52
CA ALA A 56 -2.96 -0.34 7.43
C ALA A 56 -3.97 -0.88 8.47
N LYS A 57 -3.67 -2.01 9.12
CA LYS A 57 -4.58 -2.75 10.01
C LYS A 57 -5.95 -2.99 9.35
N LYS A 58 -5.94 -3.19 8.03
CA LYS A 58 -7.13 -3.32 7.18
C LYS A 58 -6.80 -4.18 5.98
N GLN A 59 -7.77 -4.98 5.54
CA GLN A 59 -7.64 -5.76 4.32
C GLN A 59 -7.91 -4.85 3.10
N ILE A 60 -6.84 -4.22 2.59
CA ILE A 60 -6.87 -3.41 1.36
C ILE A 60 -6.81 -4.33 0.14
N TYR A 61 -5.95 -5.35 0.20
CA TYR A 61 -5.79 -6.36 -0.85
C TYR A 61 -6.28 -7.72 -0.37
N LYS A 62 -6.95 -8.49 -1.24
CA LYS A 62 -7.47 -9.82 -0.90
C LYS A 62 -6.40 -10.90 -1.07
N GLU A 63 -6.54 -12.02 -0.35
CA GLU A 63 -5.64 -13.18 -0.45
C GLU A 63 -5.57 -13.77 -1.87
N SER A 64 -6.68 -13.74 -2.61
CA SER A 64 -6.72 -14.15 -4.02
C SER A 64 -5.81 -13.33 -4.93
N GLU A 65 -5.40 -12.14 -4.49
CA GLU A 65 -4.49 -11.27 -5.22
C GLU A 65 -3.04 -11.38 -4.75
N MET A 66 -2.75 -12.23 -3.77
CA MET A 66 -1.39 -12.43 -3.21
C MET A 66 -0.77 -13.76 -3.66
N SER A 67 -1.44 -14.52 -4.53
CA SER A 67 -0.98 -15.80 -5.03
C SER A 67 0.32 -15.65 -5.83
N ILE A 68 1.39 -16.19 -5.27
CA ILE A 68 2.61 -16.53 -5.98
C ILE A 68 2.25 -17.74 -6.85
N ASN A 69 2.40 -17.65 -8.17
CA ASN A 69 2.36 -18.83 -9.02
C ASN A 69 3.43 -19.80 -8.49
N GLN A 70 3.00 -20.92 -7.91
CA GLN A 70 3.86 -22.07 -7.65
C GLN A 70 4.26 -22.73 -8.98
#